data_AF-A0A7S3J369-F1
#
_entry.id   AF-A0A7S3J369-F1
#
_cell.length_a   1.000
_cell.length_b   1.000
_cell.length_c   1.000
_cell.angle_alpha   90.00
_cell.angle_beta   90.00
_cell.angle_gamma   90.00
#
_symmetry.space_group_name_H-M   'P 1'
#
loop_
_entity.id
_entity.type
_entity.pdbx_description
1 polymer ?
#
loop_
_entity_poly.entity_id
_entity_poly.type
_entity_poly.pdbx_seq_one_letter_code
_entity_poly.pdbx_strand_id
1 'polypeptide(L)'
;FIFGAGQLVGHEEWTPEVIHDNNVLERHMKDYMYFGCIHFIKSVKKGCPFGESSPTLNDISAVPNWGKVAQGMVKMYQGEVLSKHPVIKHFKFGSLIPF
;
A
#
# COMPACT_ATOMS: atom_id res chain seq x y z
N PHE A 1 3.14 -1.75 1.36
CA PHE A 1 1.81 -1.82 0.72
C PHE A 1 1.52 -3.13 -0.01
N ILE A 2 2.32 -3.58 -0.99
CA ILE A 2 2.08 -4.86 -1.70
C ILE A 2 1.86 -6.04 -0.73
N PHE A 3 2.85 -6.32 0.13
CA PHE A 3 2.76 -7.44 1.07
C PHE A 3 1.64 -7.25 2.11
N GLY A 4 1.43 -6.02 2.59
CA GLY A 4 0.34 -5.71 3.51
C GLY A 4 -1.05 -5.94 2.91
N ALA A 5 -1.23 -5.64 1.62
CA ALA A 5 -2.48 -5.94 0.92
C ALA A 5 -2.64 -7.47 0.78
N GLY A 6 -1.52 -8.17 0.55
CA GLY A 6 -1.46 -9.64 0.57
C GLY A 6 -1.93 -10.26 1.89
N GLN A 7 -1.58 -9.68 3.04
CA GLN A 7 -2.05 -10.15 4.36
C GLN A 7 -3.57 -10.07 4.52
N LEU A 8 -4.25 -9.18 3.78
CA LEU A 8 -5.67 -8.88 3.92
C LEU A 8 -6.52 -9.56 2.83
N VAL A 9 -5.91 -10.31 1.91
CA VAL A 9 -6.65 -11.04 0.87
C VAL A 9 -7.53 -12.12 1.50
N GLY A 10 -8.83 -12.10 1.16
CA GLY A 10 -9.81 -13.04 1.71
C GLY A 10 -10.36 -12.66 3.09
N HIS A 11 -10.02 -11.48 3.62
CA HIS A 11 -10.59 -11.00 4.89
C HIS A 11 -12.09 -10.75 4.74
N GLU A 12 -12.91 -11.33 5.62
CA GLU A 12 -14.37 -11.21 5.57
C GLU A 12 -14.87 -9.90 6.19
N GLU A 13 -14.17 -9.38 7.19
CA GLU A 13 -14.62 -8.22 7.97
C GLU A 13 -14.31 -6.85 7.32
N TRP A 14 -13.17 -6.74 6.62
CA TRP A 14 -12.62 -5.44 6.23
C TRP A 14 -12.42 -5.35 4.73
N THR A 15 -13.07 -4.36 4.12
CA THR A 15 -12.75 -3.90 2.77
C THR A 15 -11.64 -2.84 2.81
N PRO A 16 -11.03 -2.49 1.66
CA PRO A 16 -10.02 -1.43 1.60
C PRO A 16 -10.45 -0.06 2.14
N GLU A 17 -11.75 0.23 2.23
CA GLU A 17 -12.28 1.47 2.81
C GLU A 17 -11.93 1.63 4.29
N VAL A 18 -11.67 0.52 4.99
CA VAL A 18 -11.33 0.48 6.44
C VAL A 18 -10.13 1.35 6.80
N ILE A 19 -9.28 1.71 5.83
CA ILE A 19 -8.14 2.61 6.08
C ILE A 19 -8.58 4.00 6.55
N HIS A 20 -9.85 4.36 6.43
CA HIS A 20 -10.42 5.60 6.94
C HIS A 20 -10.82 5.52 8.42
N ASP A 21 -11.01 4.32 8.96
CA ASP A 21 -11.31 4.11 10.39
C ASP A 21 -10.03 4.12 11.24
N ASN A 22 -9.82 5.21 11.96
CA ASN A 22 -8.63 5.36 12.81
C ASN A 22 -8.61 4.37 13.99
N ASN A 23 -9.77 3.92 14.48
CA ASN A 23 -9.83 2.97 15.59
C ASN A 23 -9.34 1.59 15.15
N VAL A 24 -9.73 1.14 13.96
CA VAL A 24 -9.23 -0.13 13.38
C VAL A 24 -7.73 -0.03 13.16
N LEU A 25 -7.26 1.08 12.58
CA LEU A 25 -5.83 1.30 12.36
C LEU A 25 -5.03 1.27 13.66
N GLU A 26 -5.48 1.95 14.71
CA GLU A 26 -4.75 2.01 15.99
C GLU A 26 -4.67 0.64 16.68
N ARG A 27 -5.75 -0.16 16.60
CA ARG A 27 -5.80 -1.51 17.17
C ARG A 27 -4.92 -2.50 16.42
N HIS A 28 -4.88 -2.42 15.10
CA HIS A 28 -4.30 -3.46 14.24
C HIS A 28 -3.04 -3.06 13.47
N MET A 29 -2.50 -1.85 13.71
CA MET A 29 -1.28 -1.37 13.04
C MET A 29 -0.05 -2.26 13.24
N LYS A 30 0.00 -3.04 14.33
CA LYS A 30 1.11 -3.95 14.64
C LYS A 30 0.95 -5.33 14.01
N ASP A 31 -0.27 -5.71 13.63
CA ASP A 31 -0.60 -7.02 13.08
C ASP A 31 -0.53 -7.01 11.54
N TYR A 32 -0.99 -5.91 10.93
CA TYR A 32 -1.04 -5.76 9.48
C TYR A 32 -0.13 -4.63 9.00
N MET A 33 0.83 -4.96 8.13
CA MET A 33 1.78 -4.00 7.57
C MET A 33 1.07 -2.88 6.82
N TYR A 34 -0.06 -3.15 6.15
CA TYR A 34 -0.81 -2.12 5.43
C TYR A 34 -1.35 -1.08 6.41
N PHE A 35 -1.98 -1.51 7.50
CA PHE A 35 -2.52 -0.62 8.52
C PHE A 35 -1.42 0.15 9.25
N GLY A 36 -0.29 -0.51 9.55
CA GLY A 36 0.88 0.17 10.10
C GLY A 36 1.39 1.31 9.22
N CYS A 37 1.48 1.10 7.90
CA CYS A 37 1.86 2.17 6.97
C CYS A 37 0.84 3.31 6.92
N ILE A 38 -0.47 3.03 6.87
CA ILE A 38 -1.50 4.08 6.85
C ILE A 38 -1.51 4.87 8.16
N HIS A 39 -1.45 4.17 9.29
CA HIS A 39 -1.40 4.80 10.61
C HIS A 39 -0.20 5.75 10.71
N PHE A 40 0.98 5.32 10.27
CA PHE A 40 2.18 6.17 10.24
C PHE A 40 2.01 7.42 9.36
N ILE A 41 1.43 7.28 8.16
CA ILE A 41 1.18 8.42 7.28
C ILE A 41 0.25 9.43 7.97
N LYS A 42 -0.86 8.96 8.54
CA LYS A 42 -1.81 9.81 9.26
C LYS A 42 -1.18 10.47 10.50
N SER A 43 -0.28 9.77 11.19
CA SER A 43 0.40 10.32 12.37
C SER A 43 1.45 11.39 12.03
N VAL A 44 2.07 11.31 10.85
CA VAL A 44 3.04 12.32 10.37
C VAL A 44 2.33 13.52 9.74
N LYS A 45 1.25 13.29 8.98
CA LYS A 45 0.51 14.32 8.27
C LYS A 45 -0.76 14.76 9.01
N LYS A 46 -0.66 14.92 10.33
CA LYS A 46 -1.80 15.32 11.18
C LYS A 46 -2.39 16.64 10.71
N GLY A 47 -3.73 16.71 10.67
CA GLY A 47 -4.46 17.93 10.30
C GLY A 47 -4.66 18.14 8.79
N CYS A 48 -4.02 17.35 7.93
CA CYS A 48 -4.32 17.33 6.50
C CYS A 48 -5.26 16.16 6.18
N PRO A 49 -6.36 16.38 5.43
CA PRO A 49 -7.22 15.29 4.97
C PRO A 49 -6.42 14.20 4.24
N PHE A 50 -6.74 12.93 4.51
CA PHE A 50 -5.97 11.81 3.96
C PHE A 50 -5.97 11.83 2.42
N GLY A 51 -7.12 12.14 1.81
CA GLY A 51 -7.26 12.26 0.35
C GLY A 51 -6.42 13.37 -0.28
N GLU A 52 -6.15 14.47 0.43
CA GLU A 52 -5.27 15.54 -0.07
C GLU A 52 -3.80 15.16 0.08
N SER A 53 -3.47 14.56 1.22
CA SER A 53 -2.08 14.23 1.54
C SER A 53 -1.56 12.99 0.82
N SER A 54 -2.46 12.07 0.47
CA SER A 54 -2.18 10.74 -0.08
C SER A 54 -3.29 10.29 -1.05
N PRO A 55 -3.55 11.04 -2.14
CA PRO A 55 -4.67 10.81 -3.05
C PRO A 55 -4.68 9.40 -3.65
N THR A 56 -3.53 8.88 -4.10
CA THR A 56 -3.46 7.53 -4.68
C THR A 56 -3.88 6.43 -3.69
N LEU A 57 -3.50 6.55 -2.40
CA LEU A 57 -3.91 5.57 -1.39
C LEU A 57 -5.40 5.71 -1.05
N ASN A 58 -5.92 6.95 -1.09
CA ASN A 58 -7.34 7.22 -0.93
C ASN A 58 -8.16 6.65 -2.09
N ASP A 59 -7.71 6.79 -3.33
CA ASP A 59 -8.43 6.22 -4.49
C ASP A 59 -8.42 4.68 -4.46
N ILE A 60 -7.31 4.09 -4.01
CA ILE A 60 -7.20 2.63 -3.85
C ILE A 60 -8.15 2.11 -2.77
N SER A 61 -8.50 2.91 -1.77
CA SER A 61 -9.46 2.46 -0.73
C SER A 61 -10.87 2.24 -1.27
N ALA A 62 -11.20 2.79 -2.45
CA ALA A 62 -12.49 2.57 -3.12
C ALA A 62 -12.55 1.24 -3.90
N VAL A 63 -11.44 0.49 -3.99
CA VAL A 63 -11.42 -0.84 -4.62
C VAL A 63 -12.20 -1.82 -3.74
N PRO A 64 -13.06 -2.69 -4.32
CA PRO A 64 -14.06 -3.43 -3.54
C PRO A 64 -13.49 -4.51 -2.61
N ASN A 65 -12.28 -5.01 -2.86
CA ASN A 65 -11.67 -6.02 -2.00
C ASN A 65 -10.14 -6.01 -2.06
N TRP A 66 -9.51 -6.53 -1.01
CA TRP A 66 -8.06 -6.62 -0.87
C TRP A 66 -7.38 -7.49 -1.92
N GLY A 67 -8.07 -8.50 -2.47
CA GLY A 67 -7.56 -9.32 -3.58
C GLY A 67 -7.27 -8.47 -4.82
N LYS A 68 -8.21 -7.58 -5.20
CA LYS A 68 -8.01 -6.63 -6.29
C LYS A 68 -6.96 -5.57 -5.95
N VAL A 69 -6.90 -5.09 -4.71
CA VAL A 69 -5.85 -4.15 -4.27
C VAL A 69 -4.48 -4.80 -4.41
N ALA A 70 -4.28 -6.02 -3.90
CA ALA A 70 -3.01 -6.73 -3.99
C ALA A 70 -2.57 -6.93 -5.44
N GLN A 71 -3.49 -7.36 -6.32
CA GLN A 71 -3.21 -7.49 -7.75
C GLN A 71 -2.84 -6.15 -8.40
N GLY A 72 -3.58 -5.08 -8.10
CA GLY A 72 -3.31 -3.74 -8.61
C GLY A 72 -1.96 -3.20 -8.14
N MET A 73 -1.60 -3.43 -6.87
CA MET A 73 -0.32 -3.02 -6.28
C MET A 73 0.87 -3.70 -6.96
N VAL A 74 0.76 -4.98 -7.33
CA VAL A 74 1.82 -5.68 -8.09
C VAL A 74 1.97 -5.06 -9.48
N LYS A 75 0.87 -4.80 -10.20
CA LYS A 75 0.90 -4.15 -11.53
C LYS A 75 1.50 -2.74 -11.44
N MET A 76 1.11 -1.98 -10.43
CA MET A 76 1.64 -0.63 -10.21
C MET A 76 3.13 -0.66 -9.88
N TYR A 77 3.61 -1.62 -9.09
CA TYR A 77 5.04 -1.79 -8.83
C TYR A 77 5.83 -2.13 -10.10
N GLN A 78 5.30 -3.02 -10.94
CA GLN A 78 5.90 -3.33 -12.24
C GLN A 78 5.99 -2.08 -13.12
N GLY A 79 4.91 -1.32 -13.27
CA GLY A 79 4.90 -0.14 -14.14
C GLY A 79 5.68 1.06 -13.59
N GLU A 80 5.47 1.40 -12.32
CA GLU A 80 5.97 2.65 -11.72
C GLU A 80 7.32 2.51 -11.03
N VAL A 81 7.81 1.29 -10.80
CA VAL A 81 9.13 1.06 -10.19
C VAL A 81 10.03 0.31 -11.15
N LEU A 82 9.67 -0.92 -11.52
CA LEU A 82 10.58 -1.79 -12.29
C LEU A 82 10.77 -1.31 -13.72
N SER A 83 9.70 -0.86 -14.39
CA SER A 83 9.74 -0.34 -15.76
C SER A 83 10.07 1.14 -15.86
N LYS A 84 10.27 1.83 -14.72
CA LYS A 84 10.51 3.27 -14.69
C LYS A 84 12.01 3.54 -14.66
N HIS A 85 12.59 3.88 -15.82
CA HIS A 85 14.04 4.10 -15.95
C HIS A 85 14.63 5.01 -14.84
N PRO A 86 14.07 6.18 -14.51
CA PRO A 86 14.62 7.02 -13.44
C PRO A 86 14.74 6.33 -12.08
N VAL A 87 13.88 5.34 -11.81
CA VAL A 87 13.84 4.56 -10.58
C VAL A 87 14.80 3.38 -10.64
N ILE A 88 14.75 2.59 -11.71
CA ILE A 88 15.51 1.32 -11.81
C ILE A 88 16.95 1.48 -12.30
N LYS A 89 17.34 2.64 -12.86
CA LYS A 89 18.70 2.85 -13.43
C LYS A 89 19.87 2.63 -12.47
N HIS A 90 19.60 2.64 -11.16
CA HIS A 90 20.60 2.39 -10.13
C HIS A 90 20.56 0.96 -9.59
N PHE A 91 19.74 0.08 -10.17
CA PHE A 91 19.70 -1.34 -9.84
C PHE A 91 21.02 -2.00 -10.23
N LYS A 92 21.62 -2.74 -9.29
CA LYS A 92 22.92 -3.38 -9.49
C LYS A 92 22.73 -4.80 -9.99
N PHE A 93 23.46 -5.14 -11.04
CA PHE A 93 23.54 -6.47 -11.59
C PHE A 93 24.85 -7.14 -11.16
N GLY A 94 24.82 -8.46 -11.01
CA GLY A 94 25.94 -9.25 -10.55
C GLY A 94 25.74 -10.73 -10.87
N SER A 95 26.46 -11.63 -10.21
CA SER A 95 26.38 -13.07 -10.48
C SER A 95 25.03 -13.70 -10.15
N LEU A 96 24.32 -13.17 -9.14
CA LEU A 96 23.00 -13.68 -8.72
C LEU A 96 21.85 -13.12 -9.56
N ILE A 97 22.00 -11.89 -10.06
CA ILE A 97 21.00 -11.21 -10.87
C ILE A 97 21.74 -10.66 -12.09
N PRO A 98 21.81 -11.44 -13.18
CA PRO A 98 22.45 -11.01 -14.42
C PRO A 98 21.61 -9.95 -15.13
N PHE A 99 22.27 -9.21 -16.02
CA PHE A 99 21.62 -8.24 -16.90
C PHE A 99 20.89 -8.95 -18.06
#